data_AF-A0A7W1K2B8-F1
#
_entry.id   AF-A0A7W1K2B8-F1
#
_cell.length_a   1.000
_cell.length_b   1.000
_cell.length_c   1.000
_cell.angle_alpha   90.00
_cell.angle_beta   90.00
_cell.angle_gamma   90.00
#
_symmetry.space_group_name_H-M   'P 1'
#
loop_
_entity.id
_entity.type
_entity.pdbx_description
1 polymer ?
#
loop_
_entity_poly.entity_id
_entity_poly.type
_entity_poly.pdbx_seq_one_letter_code
_entity_poly.pdbx_strand_id
1 'polypeptide(L)'
;MDDVRFDLGLYTVPEAARLAGIPSRTLTNWVRGYRYPVDGRFARARPVIHPPAREALSFVNLMEALALGGYREAGVPMQRVRKALDFAARLMEEPHILASERLLTDGKELFWEYQERSREAGPDLVNLSRQGQKVFPEAVMRYLRQVEWAPDRFARRWWPGSESGEGPVVVDPRRAFGAPVIAGTGIRTEDLFSRFRAGERIEELAHDYGVKLGDVEAAIRIEAGFLEAAAA
;
A
#
# COMPACT_ATOMS: atom_id res chain seq x y z
N MET A 1 -1.70 24.79 -5.24
CA MET A 1 -1.05 24.46 -3.97
C MET A 1 -0.81 22.98 -4.03
N ASP A 2 0.44 22.57 -3.93
CA ASP A 2 0.83 21.17 -4.10
C ASP A 2 0.15 20.32 -3.01
N ASP A 3 -0.49 19.23 -3.43
CA ASP A 3 -1.11 18.30 -2.50
C ASP A 3 -0.04 17.34 -1.98
N VAL A 4 0.23 17.42 -0.66
CA VAL A 4 1.23 16.60 0.03
C VAL A 4 1.05 15.09 -0.18
N ARG A 5 -0.16 14.65 -0.57
CA ARG A 5 -0.43 13.23 -0.86
C ARG A 5 0.16 12.78 -2.20
N PHE A 6 0.26 13.68 -3.17
CA PHE A 6 0.60 13.37 -4.57
C PHE A 6 1.96 13.93 -4.97
N ASP A 7 2.22 15.19 -4.63
CA ASP A 7 3.28 15.99 -5.26
C ASP A 7 4.59 15.95 -4.46
N LEU A 8 4.51 15.60 -3.17
CA LEU A 8 5.68 15.52 -2.30
C LEU A 8 6.24 14.10 -2.23
N GLY A 9 7.52 13.94 -2.56
CA GLY A 9 8.26 12.70 -2.39
C GLY A 9 8.60 12.46 -0.92
N LEU A 10 7.74 11.76 -0.20
CA LEU A 10 7.85 11.49 1.24
C LEU A 10 8.69 10.25 1.57
N TYR A 11 8.75 9.29 0.65
CA TYR A 11 9.37 7.99 0.90
C TYR A 11 10.42 7.67 -0.14
N THR A 12 11.56 7.16 0.29
CA THR A 12 12.47 6.45 -0.60
C THR A 12 11.86 5.11 -1.03
N VAL A 13 12.36 4.52 -2.11
CA VAL A 13 11.92 3.18 -2.55
C VAL A 13 12.09 2.12 -1.45
N PRO A 14 13.22 2.02 -0.73
CA PRO A 14 13.36 1.06 0.36
C PRO A 14 12.37 1.27 1.52
N GLU A 15 12.10 2.51 1.91
CA GLU A 15 11.13 2.80 2.97
C GLU A 15 9.71 2.42 2.57
N ALA A 16 9.26 2.83 1.38
CA ALA A 16 7.93 2.47 0.89
C ALA A 16 7.78 0.96 0.72
N ALA A 17 8.84 0.27 0.27
CA ALA A 17 8.85 -1.18 0.14
C ALA A 17 8.74 -1.88 1.51
N ARG A 18 9.46 -1.39 2.52
CA ARG A 18 9.38 -1.86 3.91
C ARG A 18 7.96 -1.70 4.47
N LEU A 19 7.39 -0.50 4.36
CA LEU A 19 6.03 -0.22 4.84
C LEU A 19 4.98 -1.06 4.11
N ALA A 20 5.12 -1.25 2.80
CA ALA A 20 4.18 -2.04 2.01
C ALA A 20 4.39 -3.56 2.13
N GLY A 21 5.44 -4.01 2.83
CA GLY A 21 5.77 -5.42 2.98
C GLY A 21 6.20 -6.13 1.69
N ILE A 22 6.96 -5.44 0.83
CA ILE A 22 7.33 -5.92 -0.51
C ILE A 22 8.85 -5.85 -0.66
N PRO A 23 9.52 -6.80 -1.34
CA PRO A 23 10.95 -6.68 -1.58
C PRO A 23 11.30 -5.38 -2.32
N SER A 24 12.32 -4.65 -1.88
CA SER A 24 12.71 -3.34 -2.45
C SER A 24 12.98 -3.39 -3.95
N ARG A 25 13.58 -4.50 -4.45
CA ARG A 25 13.78 -4.73 -5.88
C ARG A 25 12.46 -4.81 -6.66
N THR A 26 11.43 -5.41 -6.06
CA THR A 26 10.09 -5.50 -6.66
C THR A 26 9.47 -4.11 -6.81
N LEU A 27 9.49 -3.29 -5.75
CA LEU A 27 8.97 -1.93 -5.85
C LEU A 27 9.79 -1.07 -6.83
N THR A 28 11.12 -1.24 -6.85
CA THR A 28 12.00 -0.61 -7.86
C THR A 28 11.56 -0.96 -9.29
N ASN A 29 11.26 -2.23 -9.56
CA ASN A 29 10.75 -2.68 -10.86
C ASN A 29 9.37 -2.09 -11.19
N TRP A 30 8.53 -1.81 -10.18
CA TRP A 30 7.23 -1.19 -10.39
C TRP A 30 7.34 0.31 -10.72
N VAL A 31 8.33 0.99 -10.16
CA VAL A 31 8.61 2.42 -10.43
C VAL A 31 9.38 2.62 -11.74
N ARG A 32 10.35 1.75 -12.05
CA ARG A 32 11.25 1.93 -13.22
C ARG A 32 10.85 1.12 -14.45
N GLY A 33 9.98 0.12 -14.27
CA GLY A 33 9.81 -0.95 -15.22
C GLY A 33 11.03 -1.90 -15.23
N TYR A 34 10.93 -2.98 -15.98
CA TYR A 34 11.99 -3.99 -16.07
C TYR A 34 11.89 -4.77 -17.39
N ARG A 35 12.99 -5.42 -17.78
CA ARG A 35 13.02 -6.35 -18.93
C ARG A 35 12.84 -7.78 -18.44
N TYR A 36 12.14 -8.59 -19.22
CA TYR A 36 11.94 -10.01 -18.93
C TYR A 36 11.96 -10.83 -20.22
N PRO A 37 12.41 -12.09 -20.17
CA PRO A 37 12.46 -12.95 -21.34
C PRO A 37 11.06 -13.41 -21.76
N VAL A 38 10.80 -13.45 -23.07
CA VAL A 38 9.60 -13.98 -23.73
C VAL A 38 10.02 -14.60 -25.05
N ASP A 39 9.86 -15.91 -25.22
CA ASP A 39 10.12 -16.66 -26.45
C ASP A 39 11.48 -16.34 -27.12
N GLY A 40 12.55 -16.35 -26.32
CA GLY A 40 13.91 -16.06 -26.79
C GLY A 40 14.20 -14.58 -27.09
N ARG A 41 13.23 -13.68 -26.86
CA ARG A 41 13.39 -12.22 -26.92
C ARG A 41 13.23 -11.60 -25.54
N PHE A 42 13.53 -10.31 -25.42
CA PHE A 42 13.24 -9.54 -24.20
C PHE A 42 12.07 -8.60 -24.43
N ALA A 43 11.04 -8.75 -23.61
CA ALA A 43 9.97 -7.78 -23.46
C ALA A 43 10.31 -6.75 -22.37
N ARG A 44 9.63 -5.60 -22.37
CA ARG A 44 9.76 -4.57 -21.34
C ARG A 44 8.41 -4.34 -20.66
N ALA A 45 8.38 -4.53 -19.34
CA ALA A 45 7.31 -4.03 -18.51
C ALA A 45 7.52 -2.52 -18.31
N ARG A 46 6.49 -1.73 -18.62
CA ARG A 46 6.46 -0.28 -18.28
C ARG A 46 6.32 -0.13 -16.76
N PRO A 47 6.66 1.03 -16.16
CA PRO A 47 6.26 1.36 -14.79
C PRO A 47 4.74 1.19 -14.57
N VAL A 48 4.36 0.96 -13.31
CA VAL A 48 2.94 0.97 -12.85
C VAL A 48 2.72 1.96 -11.72
N ILE A 49 3.78 2.33 -11.01
CA ILE A 49 3.78 3.42 -10.05
C ILE A 49 4.55 4.58 -10.67
N HIS A 50 3.96 5.77 -10.63
CA HIS A 50 4.50 6.98 -11.24
C HIS A 50 4.72 8.03 -10.14
N PRO A 51 5.94 8.13 -9.60
CA PRO A 51 6.24 9.08 -8.54
C PRO A 51 6.47 10.50 -9.05
N PRO A 52 6.24 11.53 -8.20
CA PRO A 52 6.48 12.93 -8.56
C PRO A 52 7.96 13.22 -8.87
N ALA A 53 8.88 12.45 -8.28
CA ALA A 53 10.30 12.45 -8.60
C ALA A 53 10.86 11.03 -8.71
N ARG A 54 11.91 10.85 -9.51
CA ARG A 54 12.43 9.55 -9.98
C ARG A 54 12.69 8.50 -8.87
N GLU A 55 12.96 8.93 -7.65
CA GLU A 55 13.27 8.05 -6.51
C GLU A 55 12.56 8.44 -5.21
N ALA A 56 11.60 9.37 -5.27
CA ALA A 56 10.87 9.84 -4.10
C ALA A 56 9.37 9.62 -4.32
N LEU A 57 8.82 8.61 -3.65
CA LEU A 57 7.43 8.21 -3.72
C LEU A 57 6.57 9.13 -2.86
N SER A 58 5.41 9.50 -3.37
CA SER A 58 4.39 10.19 -2.57
C SER A 58 3.61 9.21 -1.70
N PHE A 59 2.76 9.73 -0.81
CA PHE A 59 1.84 8.90 -0.04
C PHE A 59 0.90 8.11 -0.94
N VAL A 60 0.37 8.73 -1.99
CA VAL A 60 -0.46 8.03 -2.99
C VAL A 60 0.31 6.88 -3.62
N ASN A 61 1.60 7.02 -3.93
CA ASN A 61 2.38 5.90 -4.45
C ASN A 61 2.62 4.77 -3.42
N LEU A 62 2.75 5.09 -2.13
CA LEU A 62 2.78 4.07 -1.07
C LEU A 62 1.46 3.28 -1.04
N MET A 63 0.34 3.98 -1.18
CA MET A 63 -1.00 3.38 -1.24
C MET A 63 -1.18 2.47 -2.48
N GLU A 64 -0.69 2.91 -3.65
CA GLU A 64 -0.63 2.05 -4.84
C GLU A 64 0.26 0.81 -4.61
N ALA A 65 1.41 0.98 -3.95
CA ALA A 65 2.31 -0.12 -3.63
C ALA A 65 1.63 -1.17 -2.73
N LEU A 66 0.91 -0.74 -1.68
CA LEU A 66 0.15 -1.63 -0.81
C LEU A 66 -0.92 -2.43 -1.58
N ALA A 67 -1.67 -1.78 -2.47
CA ALA A 67 -2.66 -2.46 -3.30
C ALA A 67 -2.02 -3.51 -4.24
N LEU A 68 -0.92 -3.14 -4.91
CA LEU A 68 -0.15 -4.07 -5.76
C LEU A 68 0.47 -5.21 -4.94
N GLY A 69 0.90 -4.92 -3.71
CA GLY A 69 1.37 -5.90 -2.73
C GLY A 69 0.29 -6.95 -2.44
N GLY A 70 -0.95 -6.52 -2.21
CA GLY A 70 -2.10 -7.40 -2.02
C GLY A 70 -2.36 -8.31 -3.23
N TYR A 71 -2.27 -7.79 -4.46
CA TYR A 71 -2.39 -8.63 -5.66
C TYR A 71 -1.26 -9.65 -5.79
N ARG A 72 -0.03 -9.24 -5.47
CA ARG A 72 1.15 -10.11 -5.49
C ARG A 72 1.01 -11.22 -4.44
N GLU A 73 0.56 -10.90 -3.22
CA GLU A 73 0.30 -11.86 -2.15
C GLU A 73 -0.78 -12.86 -2.55
N ALA A 74 -1.83 -12.41 -3.24
CA ALA A 74 -2.85 -13.26 -3.82
C ALA A 74 -2.38 -14.10 -5.02
N GLY A 75 -1.11 -13.98 -5.43
CA GLY A 75 -0.53 -14.73 -6.54
C GLY A 75 -0.97 -14.25 -7.93
N VAL A 76 -1.62 -13.08 -8.03
CA VAL A 76 -2.06 -12.54 -9.33
C VAL A 76 -0.83 -12.10 -10.13
N PRO A 77 -0.66 -12.55 -11.39
CA PRO A 77 0.46 -12.14 -12.21
C PRO A 77 0.50 -10.62 -12.40
N MET A 78 1.61 -9.98 -12.06
CA MET A 78 1.73 -8.51 -12.13
C MET A 78 1.53 -7.94 -13.55
N GLN A 79 1.78 -8.74 -14.59
CA GLN A 79 1.47 -8.33 -15.97
C GLN A 79 -0.04 -8.25 -16.23
N ARG A 80 -0.82 -9.14 -15.61
CA ARG A 80 -2.28 -9.12 -15.66
C ARG A 80 -2.83 -7.89 -14.96
N VAL A 81 -2.29 -7.56 -13.77
CA VAL A 81 -2.63 -6.34 -13.03
C VAL A 81 -2.33 -5.09 -13.86
N ARG A 82 -1.15 -5.01 -14.50
CA ARG A 82 -0.80 -3.87 -15.38
C ARG A 82 -1.79 -3.69 -16.52
N LYS A 83 -2.14 -4.77 -17.23
CA LYS A 83 -3.09 -4.69 -18.34
C LYS A 83 -4.50 -4.29 -17.88
N ALA A 84 -4.92 -4.75 -16.70
CA ALA A 84 -6.20 -4.33 -16.10
C ALA A 84 -6.20 -2.84 -15.73
N LEU A 85 -5.08 -2.32 -15.20
CA LEU A 85 -4.90 -0.89 -14.94
C LEU A 85 -4.89 -0.09 -16.24
N ASP A 86 -4.17 -0.54 -17.26
CA ASP A 86 -4.15 0.09 -18.59
C ASP A 86 -5.55 0.09 -19.23
N PHE A 87 -6.34 -0.96 -19.01
CA PHE A 87 -7.72 -1.05 -19.47
C PHE A 87 -8.61 -0.06 -18.72
N ALA A 88 -8.53 -0.02 -17.39
CA ALA A 88 -9.30 0.90 -16.57
C ALA A 88 -8.95 2.37 -16.87
N ALA A 89 -7.67 2.69 -17.03
CA ALA A 89 -7.19 4.05 -17.34
C ALA A 89 -7.66 4.59 -18.69
N ARG A 90 -8.09 3.73 -19.63
CA ARG A 90 -8.70 4.18 -20.90
C ARG A 90 -10.18 4.52 -20.78
N LEU A 91 -10.83 4.02 -19.73
CA LEU A 91 -12.27 4.14 -19.49
C LEU A 91 -12.58 5.10 -18.34
N MET A 92 -11.60 5.34 -17.47
CA MET A 92 -11.66 6.27 -16.36
C MET A 92 -10.54 7.29 -16.47
N GLU A 93 -10.89 8.57 -16.35
CA GLU A 93 -9.93 9.66 -16.18
C GLU A 93 -9.49 9.77 -14.70
N GLU A 94 -9.12 8.65 -14.09
CA GLU A 94 -8.73 8.59 -12.67
C GLU A 94 -7.25 8.19 -12.54
N PRO A 95 -6.33 9.16 -12.40
CA PRO A 95 -4.94 8.84 -12.09
C PRO A 95 -4.89 8.15 -10.72
N HIS A 96 -3.92 7.27 -10.51
CA HIS A 96 -3.73 6.56 -9.24
C HIS A 96 -4.97 5.79 -8.74
N ILE A 97 -5.68 5.11 -9.65
CA ILE A 97 -6.89 4.35 -9.31
C ILE A 97 -6.71 3.40 -8.10
N LEU A 98 -5.52 2.84 -7.90
CA LEU A 98 -5.21 1.95 -6.78
C LEU A 98 -5.19 2.64 -5.40
N ALA A 99 -5.08 3.96 -5.38
CA ALA A 99 -5.15 4.82 -4.21
C ALA A 99 -6.43 5.69 -4.21
N SER A 100 -7.42 5.31 -5.02
CA SER A 100 -8.75 5.93 -5.09
C SER A 100 -9.83 4.97 -4.58
N GLU A 101 -10.78 5.49 -3.81
CA GLU A 101 -11.97 4.77 -3.35
C GLU A 101 -12.79 4.25 -4.54
N ARG A 102 -12.67 4.90 -5.71
CA ARG A 102 -13.33 4.45 -6.95
C ARG A 102 -12.86 3.07 -7.42
N LEU A 103 -11.74 2.56 -6.93
CA LEU A 103 -11.35 1.16 -7.14
C LEU A 103 -12.43 0.20 -6.62
N LEU A 104 -13.02 0.50 -5.45
CA LEU A 104 -14.04 -0.32 -4.80
C LEU A 104 -15.40 -0.30 -5.52
N THR A 105 -15.67 0.78 -6.26
CA THR A 105 -16.90 0.97 -7.03
C THR A 105 -16.66 0.61 -8.49
N ASP A 106 -16.21 1.58 -9.29
CA ASP A 106 -16.11 1.50 -10.76
C ASP A 106 -14.96 0.57 -11.18
N GLY A 107 -13.82 0.66 -10.47
CA GLY A 107 -12.62 -0.10 -10.82
C GLY A 107 -12.83 -1.62 -10.74
N LYS A 108 -13.64 -2.07 -9.79
CA LYS A 108 -14.00 -3.47 -9.63
C LYS A 108 -14.79 -4.03 -10.82
N GLU A 109 -15.73 -3.26 -11.35
CA GLU A 109 -16.49 -3.64 -12.54
C GLU A 109 -15.57 -3.73 -13.76
N LEU A 110 -14.66 -2.76 -13.93
CA LEU A 110 -13.71 -2.74 -15.04
C LEU A 110 -12.67 -3.86 -14.96
N PHE A 111 -12.19 -4.20 -13.76
CA PHE A 111 -11.25 -5.29 -13.58
C PHE A 111 -11.91 -6.64 -13.88
N TRP A 112 -13.18 -6.80 -13.48
CA TRP A 112 -13.98 -7.97 -13.84
C TRP A 112 -14.20 -8.05 -15.36
N GLU A 113 -14.58 -6.95 -16.00
CA GLU A 113 -14.79 -6.90 -17.45
C GLU A 113 -13.50 -7.25 -18.22
N TYR A 114 -12.35 -6.71 -17.80
CA TYR A 114 -11.05 -7.06 -18.35
C TYR A 114 -10.77 -8.57 -18.18
N GLN A 115 -11.01 -9.12 -16.99
CA GLN A 115 -10.80 -10.53 -16.68
C GLN A 115 -11.61 -11.44 -17.61
N GLU A 116 -12.90 -11.17 -17.80
CA GLU A 116 -13.78 -11.94 -18.67
C GLU A 116 -13.38 -11.89 -20.15
N ARG A 117 -12.91 -10.72 -20.62
CA ARG A 117 -12.47 -10.51 -22.01
C ARG A 117 -11.12 -11.16 -22.30
N SER A 118 -10.19 -11.07 -21.36
CA SER A 118 -8.80 -11.52 -21.56
C SER A 118 -8.67 -13.05 -21.53
N ARG A 119 -9.52 -13.74 -20.76
CA ARG A 119 -9.45 -15.19 -20.51
C ARG A 119 -8.05 -15.67 -20.11
N GLU A 120 -7.27 -14.81 -19.45
CA GLU A 120 -5.96 -15.16 -18.93
C GLU A 120 -6.08 -16.17 -17.78
N ALA A 121 -5.26 -17.23 -17.82
CA ALA A 121 -5.22 -18.24 -16.77
C ALA A 121 -4.47 -17.76 -15.53
N GLY A 122 -4.79 -18.36 -14.37
CA GLY A 122 -4.18 -18.05 -13.07
C GLY A 122 -5.13 -17.33 -12.12
N PRO A 123 -4.66 -16.93 -10.93
CA PRO A 123 -5.49 -16.28 -9.93
C PRO A 123 -6.21 -15.04 -10.45
N ASP A 124 -7.44 -14.86 -10.00
CA ASP A 124 -8.34 -13.81 -10.48
C ASP A 124 -7.97 -12.43 -9.93
N LEU A 125 -8.19 -11.41 -10.76
CA LEU A 125 -8.14 -10.00 -10.36
C LEU A 125 -9.29 -9.66 -9.43
N VAL A 126 -10.46 -10.26 -9.67
CA VAL A 126 -11.70 -10.05 -8.92
C VAL A 126 -12.41 -11.40 -8.80
N ASN A 127 -12.79 -11.77 -7.59
CA ASN A 127 -13.55 -12.97 -7.25
C ASN A 127 -15.05 -12.70 -7.22
N LEU A 128 -15.85 -13.75 -7.30
CA LEU A 128 -17.28 -13.72 -6.94
C LEU A 128 -17.47 -14.25 -5.51
N SER A 129 -18.14 -13.47 -4.67
CA SER A 129 -18.56 -13.91 -3.34
C SER A 129 -19.67 -14.96 -3.45
N ARG A 130 -19.98 -15.62 -2.32
CA ARG A 130 -21.12 -16.57 -2.24
C ARG A 130 -22.46 -15.96 -2.62
N GLN A 131 -22.60 -14.63 -2.52
CA GLN A 131 -23.82 -13.90 -2.86
C GLN A 131 -23.79 -13.32 -4.29
N GLY A 132 -22.79 -13.68 -5.10
CA GLY A 132 -22.65 -13.20 -6.48
C GLY A 132 -22.08 -11.78 -6.60
N GLN A 133 -21.59 -11.20 -5.50
CA GLN A 133 -20.95 -9.89 -5.54
C GLN A 133 -19.49 -10.01 -5.97
N LYS A 134 -19.04 -9.10 -6.82
CA LYS A 134 -17.62 -8.96 -7.16
C LYS A 134 -16.85 -8.47 -5.94
N VAL A 135 -15.68 -9.04 -5.67
CA VAL A 135 -14.80 -8.70 -4.55
C VAL A 135 -13.34 -8.87 -4.97
N PHE A 136 -12.46 -7.95 -4.62
CA PHE A 136 -11.03 -8.15 -4.82
C PHE A 136 -10.48 -9.30 -3.95
N PRO A 137 -9.30 -9.85 -4.26
CA PRO A 137 -8.64 -10.80 -3.36
C PRO A 137 -8.54 -10.26 -1.94
N GLU A 138 -8.66 -11.15 -0.94
CA GLU A 138 -8.73 -10.75 0.47
C GLU A 138 -7.50 -9.93 0.92
N ALA A 139 -6.32 -10.23 0.37
CA ALA A 139 -5.10 -9.46 0.64
C ALA A 139 -5.21 -7.99 0.20
N VAL A 140 -5.91 -7.71 -0.92
CA VAL A 140 -6.20 -6.34 -1.38
C VAL A 140 -7.29 -5.72 -0.50
N MET A 141 -8.36 -6.46 -0.21
CA MET A 141 -9.46 -5.98 0.63
C MET A 141 -9.00 -5.60 2.04
N ARG A 142 -8.10 -6.39 2.64
CA ARG A 142 -7.49 -6.11 3.94
C ARG A 142 -6.82 -4.75 3.98
N TYR A 143 -6.07 -4.40 2.94
CA TYR A 143 -5.47 -3.07 2.83
C TYR A 143 -6.55 -1.99 2.62
N LEU A 144 -7.53 -2.20 1.72
CA LEU A 144 -8.56 -1.21 1.43
C LEU A 144 -9.39 -0.84 2.67
N ARG A 145 -9.60 -1.79 3.59
CA ARG A 145 -10.25 -1.57 4.91
C ARG A 145 -9.43 -0.71 5.87
N GLN A 146 -8.10 -0.69 5.71
CA GLN A 146 -7.18 0.13 6.50
C GLN A 146 -7.07 1.57 5.99
N VAL A 147 -7.70 1.91 4.85
CA VAL A 147 -7.57 3.23 4.23
C VAL A 147 -8.69 4.16 4.68
N GLU A 148 -8.30 5.34 5.14
CA GLU A 148 -9.21 6.45 5.37
C GLU A 148 -9.28 7.30 4.09
N TRP A 149 -10.47 7.43 3.49
CA TRP A 149 -10.66 8.18 2.25
C TRP A 149 -10.99 9.67 2.52
N ALA A 150 -10.43 10.57 1.72
CA ALA A 150 -10.77 11.99 1.74
C ALA A 150 -12.07 12.27 0.93
N PRO A 151 -12.68 13.47 1.06
CA PRO A 151 -13.86 13.84 0.28
C PRO A 151 -13.67 13.79 -1.25
N ASP A 152 -12.43 13.94 -1.72
CA ASP A 152 -12.07 13.79 -3.14
C ASP A 152 -11.86 12.32 -3.56
N ARG A 153 -12.17 11.37 -2.66
CA ARG A 153 -12.10 9.92 -2.86
C ARG A 153 -10.69 9.36 -3.00
N PHE A 154 -9.64 10.13 -2.69
CA PHE A 154 -8.29 9.60 -2.60
C PHE A 154 -7.90 9.25 -1.17
N ALA A 155 -6.95 8.33 -1.02
CA ALA A 155 -6.43 7.94 0.28
C ALA A 155 -5.93 9.18 1.05
N ARG A 156 -6.42 9.34 2.28
CA ARG A 156 -6.06 10.42 3.21
C ARG A 156 -5.09 9.95 4.27
N ARG A 157 -5.37 8.78 4.86
CA ARG A 157 -4.55 8.13 5.87
C ARG A 157 -4.60 6.62 5.69
N TRP A 158 -3.63 5.95 6.25
CA TRP A 158 -3.58 4.51 6.35
C TRP A 158 -3.43 4.10 7.81
N TRP A 159 -4.18 3.08 8.23
CA TRP A 159 -4.23 2.57 9.60
C TRP A 159 -3.70 1.12 9.62
N PRO A 160 -2.37 0.92 9.66
CA PRO A 160 -1.79 -0.41 9.55
C PRO A 160 -2.32 -1.37 10.63
N GLY A 161 -2.83 -2.52 10.21
CA GLY A 161 -3.28 -3.57 11.13
C GLY A 161 -4.65 -3.36 11.78
N SER A 162 -5.43 -2.35 11.36
CA SER A 162 -6.78 -2.09 11.88
C SER A 162 -7.73 -1.53 10.82
N GLU A 163 -9.03 -1.56 11.06
CA GLU A 163 -9.96 -0.77 10.25
C GLU A 163 -9.61 0.73 10.35
N SER A 164 -9.98 1.49 9.31
CA SER A 164 -9.73 2.92 9.23
C SER A 164 -10.33 3.66 10.43
N GLY A 165 -9.49 4.39 11.17
CA GLY A 165 -9.91 5.21 12.31
C GLY A 165 -9.95 4.50 13.66
N GLU A 166 -9.71 3.19 13.69
CA GLU A 166 -9.87 2.38 14.91
C GLU A 166 -8.53 1.97 15.55
N GLY A 167 -7.43 2.01 14.78
CA GLY A 167 -6.13 1.53 15.22
C GLY A 167 -5.32 2.50 16.08
N PRO A 168 -4.32 2.00 16.82
CA PRO A 168 -3.41 2.86 17.57
C PRO A 168 -2.30 3.46 16.70
N VAL A 169 -2.08 2.99 15.46
CA VAL A 169 -1.05 3.48 14.55
C VAL A 169 -1.69 4.03 13.28
N VAL A 170 -1.18 5.18 12.84
CA VAL A 170 -1.64 5.86 11.62
C VAL A 170 -0.45 6.37 10.81
N VAL A 171 -0.59 6.31 9.50
CA VAL A 171 0.28 6.95 8.52
C VAL A 171 -0.50 8.10 7.89
N ASP A 172 -0.08 9.32 8.13
CA ASP A 172 -0.69 10.55 7.60
C ASP A 172 0.43 11.41 6.97
N PRO A 173 0.36 11.75 5.66
CA PRO A 173 1.39 12.53 4.99
C PRO A 173 1.60 13.94 5.58
N ARG A 174 0.65 14.43 6.38
CA ARG A 174 0.74 15.73 7.08
C ARG A 174 1.39 15.63 8.45
N ARG A 175 1.74 14.44 8.93
CA ARG A 175 2.33 14.21 10.27
C ARG A 175 3.61 13.41 10.14
N ALA A 176 4.66 13.81 10.86
CA ALA A 176 5.95 13.11 10.91
C ALA A 176 6.48 12.70 9.50
N PHE A 177 6.24 13.55 8.49
CA PHE A 177 6.59 13.30 7.09
C PHE A 177 6.06 11.96 6.54
N GLY A 178 4.89 11.53 7.00
CA GLY A 178 4.29 10.27 6.57
C GLY A 178 4.92 9.03 7.22
N ALA A 179 5.74 9.16 8.26
CA ALA A 179 6.15 8.02 9.07
C ALA A 179 4.95 7.46 9.85
N PRO A 180 4.91 6.14 10.15
CA PRO A 180 3.92 5.59 11.06
C PRO A 180 4.10 6.16 12.47
N VAL A 181 2.99 6.61 13.06
CA VAL A 181 2.97 7.22 14.40
C VAL A 181 1.83 6.66 15.23
N ILE A 182 1.93 6.76 16.56
CA ILE A 182 0.77 6.54 17.42
C ILE A 182 -0.31 7.58 17.11
N ALA A 183 -1.52 7.12 16.84
CA ALA A 183 -2.67 7.95 16.49
C ALA A 183 -2.96 9.01 17.57
N GLY A 184 -3.25 10.23 17.13
CA GLY A 184 -3.44 11.37 18.05
C GLY A 184 -2.14 11.98 18.59
N THR A 185 -0.98 11.39 18.31
CA THR A 185 0.34 11.90 18.74
C THR A 185 1.24 12.23 17.54
N GLY A 186 2.52 12.50 17.81
CA GLY A 186 3.61 12.53 16.81
C GLY A 186 4.71 11.50 17.10
N ILE A 187 4.48 10.54 17.99
CA ILE A 187 5.47 9.55 18.42
C ILE A 187 5.58 8.48 17.34
N ARG A 188 6.76 8.34 16.72
CA ARG A 188 6.98 7.39 15.64
C ARG A 188 7.12 5.97 16.20
N THR A 189 6.58 5.00 15.48
CA THR A 189 6.68 3.58 15.86
C THR A 189 8.14 3.11 15.88
N GLU A 190 8.98 3.64 15.00
CA GLU A 190 10.42 3.35 14.97
C GLU A 190 11.16 3.80 16.26
N ASP A 191 10.76 4.93 16.86
CA ASP A 191 11.38 5.45 18.08
C ASP A 191 11.08 4.53 19.27
N LEU A 192 9.84 4.03 19.36
CA LEU A 192 9.41 3.05 20.36
C LEU A 192 10.09 1.70 20.14
N PHE A 193 10.10 1.22 18.90
CA PHE A 193 10.70 -0.06 18.56
C PHE A 193 12.21 -0.09 18.80
N SER A 194 12.92 1.01 18.50
CA SER A 194 14.35 1.13 18.76
C SER A 194 14.67 1.00 20.25
N ARG A 195 13.92 1.69 21.13
CA ARG A 195 14.09 1.60 22.59
C ARG A 195 13.73 0.23 23.14
N PHE A 196 12.63 -0.37 22.66
CA PHE A 196 12.26 -1.75 23.01
C PHE A 196 13.37 -2.74 22.63
N ARG A 197 13.97 -2.61 21.44
CA ARG A 197 15.10 -3.44 21.01
C ARG A 197 16.37 -3.22 21.84
N ALA A 198 16.50 -2.09 22.51
CA ALA A 198 17.59 -1.81 23.45
C ALA A 198 17.35 -2.45 24.84
N GLY A 199 16.20 -3.10 25.06
CA GLY A 199 15.88 -3.84 26.28
C GLY A 199 14.97 -3.11 27.26
N GLU A 200 14.45 -1.93 26.89
CA GLU A 200 13.51 -1.19 27.72
C GLU A 200 12.14 -1.88 27.77
N ARG A 201 11.46 -1.81 28.92
CA ARG A 201 10.16 -2.45 29.12
C ARG A 201 9.04 -1.60 28.51
N ILE A 202 8.00 -2.25 28.00
CA ILE A 202 6.87 -1.57 27.34
C ILE A 202 6.17 -0.60 28.30
N GLU A 203 6.08 -0.94 29.59
CA GLU A 203 5.50 -0.09 30.63
C GLU A 203 6.29 1.20 30.84
N GLU A 204 7.62 1.14 30.74
CA GLU A 204 8.52 2.31 30.86
C GLU A 204 8.35 3.22 29.64
N LEU A 205 8.28 2.63 28.44
CA LEU A 205 8.01 3.38 27.21
C LEU A 205 6.65 4.08 27.26
N ALA A 206 5.60 3.39 27.71
CA ALA A 206 4.27 3.96 27.84
C ALA A 206 4.26 5.15 28.82
N HIS A 207 4.95 5.00 29.96
CA HIS A 207 5.11 6.07 30.94
C HIS A 207 5.87 7.27 30.37
N ASP A 208 7.03 7.05 29.76
CA ASP A 208 7.91 8.12 29.27
C ASP A 208 7.28 8.95 28.14
N TYR A 209 6.55 8.28 27.25
CA TYR A 209 5.88 8.95 26.13
C TYR A 209 4.46 9.42 26.49
N GLY A 210 3.94 9.09 27.68
CA GLY A 210 2.61 9.49 28.12
C GLY A 210 1.47 8.88 27.27
N VAL A 211 1.64 7.64 26.81
CA VAL A 211 0.69 6.92 25.94
C VAL A 211 0.18 5.64 26.61
N LYS A 212 -0.88 5.04 26.07
CA LYS A 212 -1.43 3.79 26.63
C LYS A 212 -0.49 2.62 26.33
N LEU A 213 -0.39 1.69 27.28
CA LEU A 213 0.40 0.47 27.11
C LEU A 213 0.06 -0.28 25.81
N GLY A 214 -1.23 -0.48 25.55
CA GLY A 214 -1.69 -1.17 24.34
C GLY A 214 -1.30 -0.46 23.02
N ASP A 215 -1.18 0.87 23.03
CA ASP A 215 -0.75 1.63 21.85
C ASP A 215 0.74 1.38 21.58
N VAL A 216 1.57 1.30 22.63
CA VAL A 216 2.99 0.94 22.53
C VAL A 216 3.18 -0.49 22.03
N GLU A 217 2.44 -1.45 22.59
CA GLU A 217 2.50 -2.85 22.15
C GLU A 217 2.15 -3.00 20.66
N ALA A 218 1.08 -2.33 20.23
CA ALA A 218 0.65 -2.36 18.84
C ALA A 218 1.67 -1.66 17.91
N ALA A 219 2.20 -0.51 18.31
CA ALA A 219 3.24 0.21 17.57
C ALA A 219 4.49 -0.65 17.36
N ILE A 220 4.97 -1.32 18.42
CA ILE A 220 6.12 -2.24 18.35
C ILE A 220 5.82 -3.40 17.41
N ARG A 221 4.65 -4.03 17.51
CA ARG A 221 4.26 -5.17 16.65
C ARG A 221 4.18 -4.77 15.18
N ILE A 222 3.59 -3.62 14.89
CA ILE A 222 3.46 -3.09 13.53
C ILE A 222 4.83 -2.76 12.94
N GLU A 223 5.70 -2.08 13.70
CA GLU A 223 7.06 -1.75 13.25
C GLU A 223 7.89 -3.01 12.99
N ALA A 224 7.80 -4.01 13.87
CA ALA A 224 8.44 -5.31 13.69
C ALA A 224 7.99 -5.96 12.37
N GLY A 225 6.67 -5.96 12.10
CA GLY A 225 6.12 -6.50 10.86
C GLY A 225 6.64 -5.80 9.60
N PHE A 226 6.80 -4.48 9.64
CA PHE A 226 7.43 -3.74 8.53
C PHE A 226 8.88 -4.19 8.29
N LEU A 227 9.64 -4.43 9.35
CA LEU A 227 11.05 -4.83 9.26
C LEU A 227 11.22 -6.28 8.78
N GLU A 228 10.39 -7.21 9.25
CA GLU A 228 10.41 -8.61 8.81
C GLU A 228 10.14 -8.73 7.31
N ALA A 229 9.15 -7.99 6.81
CA ALA A 229 8.79 -8.01 5.41
C ALA A 229 9.86 -7.39 4.48
N ALA A 230 10.72 -6.52 5.01
CA ALA A 230 11.87 -5.99 4.27
C ALA A 230 13.08 -6.94 4.23
N ALA A 231 13.15 -7.91 5.15
CA ALA A 231 14.24 -8.89 5.22
C ALA A 231 13.99 -10.13 4.34
N ALA A 232 12.77 -10.33 3.86
CA ALA A 232 12.32 -11.45 3.01
C ALA A 232 12.43 -11.13 1.49
#